data_AF-A0A833FZU5-F1
#
_entry.id   AF-A0A833FZU5-F1
#
_cell.length_a   1.000
_cell.length_b   1.000
_cell.length_c   1.000
_cell.angle_alpha   90.00
_cell.angle_beta   90.00
_cell.angle_gamma   90.00
#
_symmetry.space_group_name_H-M   'P 1'
#
loop_
_entity.id
_entity.type
_entity.pdbx_description
1 polymer ?
#
loop_
_entity_poly.entity_id
_entity_poly.type
_entity_poly.pdbx_seq_one_letter_code
_entity_poly.pdbx_strand_id
1 'polypeptide(L)'
;FDAATGTLTTFDGRETAQAAASGTLFLDASGKPLDFFDAVIGGRSVGVPGVPRLIETVHSRFGKRPWAELLEPAAALAETGFPVSERMAAMIADEGGRLDREPAARAYFFDAAGAPLSPGTTLRNPDYAATLRLLAGGGADAFYDGPLAEAIVAAVRGHPTNPGVLSREDMAAYTVKERPAVCAPYRGFDVCGMGPPSSGAIAIGQILGMVEPFPLRGLGPDDPVAWRVIGDATRLAFADRERYVADADFVRLPAGLLDNAYLRARSALVRRPTALPPEAVAAGEPFWDKAELRLDGRSAEIPATSHVTIVDGEGNAVAMTTSVENAFGSRLLVAGFLLNN
;
A
#
# COMPACT_ATOMS: atom_id res chain seq x y z
N PHE A 1 12.08 13.37 -6.06
CA PHE A 1 13.37 14.08 -5.98
C PHE A 1 13.39 15.11 -7.08
N ASP A 2 13.52 16.38 -6.69
CA ASP A 2 13.70 17.51 -7.60
C ASP A 2 15.20 17.75 -7.77
N ALA A 3 15.70 17.59 -9.00
CA ALA A 3 17.13 17.70 -9.28
C ALA A 3 17.65 19.14 -9.26
N ALA A 4 16.80 20.13 -9.53
CA ALA A 4 17.19 21.53 -9.55
C ALA A 4 17.47 22.04 -8.13
N THR A 5 16.67 21.58 -7.16
CA THR A 5 16.80 21.99 -5.75
C THR A 5 17.55 20.97 -4.89
N GLY A 6 17.69 19.73 -5.35
CA GLY A 6 18.21 18.61 -4.55
C GLY A 6 17.23 18.14 -3.48
N THR A 7 15.95 18.51 -3.56
CA THR A 7 14.97 18.25 -2.51
C THR A 7 14.26 16.92 -2.72
N LEU A 8 14.17 16.13 -1.64
CA LEU A 8 13.31 14.95 -1.57
C LEU A 8 12.01 15.29 -0.84
N THR A 9 10.90 15.21 -1.57
CA THR A 9 9.54 15.36 -1.02
C THR A 9 8.81 14.03 -1.09
N THR A 10 8.01 13.71 -0.07
CA THR A 10 7.15 12.53 -0.07
C THR A 10 5.69 12.90 0.15
N PHE A 11 4.80 12.24 -0.58
CA PHE A 11 3.37 12.48 -0.54
C PHE A 11 2.66 11.20 -0.11
N ASP A 12 1.89 11.29 0.96
CA ASP A 12 1.09 10.22 1.51
C ASP A 12 -0.35 10.31 0.97
N GLY A 13 -0.65 9.44 0.01
CA GLY A 13 -1.99 9.19 -0.50
C GLY A 13 -2.60 7.91 0.07
N ARG A 14 -2.19 7.46 1.27
CA ARG A 14 -2.81 6.33 1.96
C ARG A 14 -4.29 6.61 2.22
N GLU A 15 -5.08 5.57 2.17
CA GLU A 15 -6.50 5.60 2.49
C GLU A 15 -6.71 5.94 3.97
N THR A 16 -7.81 6.63 4.27
CA THR A 16 -8.28 6.83 5.65
C THR A 16 -9.40 5.87 5.95
N ALA A 17 -9.46 5.39 7.19
CA ALA A 17 -10.62 4.66 7.68
C ALA A 17 -11.88 5.53 7.61
N GLN A 18 -13.02 4.88 7.48
CA GLN A 18 -14.34 5.50 7.55
C GLN A 18 -14.50 6.15 8.93
N ALA A 19 -14.95 7.41 9.05
CA ALA A 19 -14.94 8.11 10.33
C ALA A 19 -15.80 7.41 11.41
N ALA A 20 -16.83 6.67 11.00
CA ALA A 20 -17.67 5.88 11.89
C ALA A 20 -17.09 4.48 12.24
N ALA A 21 -15.94 4.11 11.70
CA ALA A 21 -15.23 2.88 12.07
C ALA A 21 -14.80 2.93 13.54
N SER A 22 -14.88 1.79 14.22
CA SER A 22 -14.49 1.65 15.63
C SER A 22 -13.44 0.56 15.81
N GLY A 23 -12.79 0.53 16.98
CA GLY A 23 -11.81 -0.49 17.32
C GLY A 23 -12.34 -1.94 17.35
N THR A 24 -13.66 -2.14 17.22
CA THR A 24 -14.29 -3.45 17.15
C THR A 24 -14.81 -3.81 15.75
N LEU A 25 -14.51 -3.00 14.71
CA LEU A 25 -15.05 -3.17 13.35
C LEU A 25 -14.80 -4.57 12.77
N PHE A 26 -13.64 -5.16 13.08
CA PHE A 26 -13.22 -6.47 12.58
C PHE A 26 -13.31 -7.58 13.63
N LEU A 27 -14.17 -7.40 14.64
CA LEU A 27 -14.49 -8.41 15.63
C LEU A 27 -15.88 -8.99 15.39
N ASP A 28 -16.04 -10.28 15.64
CA ASP A 28 -17.34 -10.93 15.70
C ASP A 28 -18.12 -10.54 16.97
N ALA A 29 -19.36 -11.03 17.09
CA ALA A 29 -20.22 -10.76 18.24
C ALA A 29 -19.66 -11.29 19.58
N SER A 30 -18.68 -12.20 19.54
CA SER A 30 -17.98 -12.73 20.72
C SER A 30 -16.68 -11.97 21.04
N GLY A 31 -16.33 -10.97 20.24
CA GLY A 31 -15.11 -10.18 20.39
C GLY A 31 -13.86 -10.83 19.78
N LYS A 32 -14.02 -11.88 18.96
CA LYS A 32 -12.89 -12.52 18.27
C LYS A 32 -12.63 -11.88 16.91
N PRO A 33 -11.37 -11.79 16.45
CA PRO A 33 -11.07 -11.34 15.09
C PRO A 33 -11.78 -12.18 14.04
N LEU A 34 -12.30 -11.53 13.01
CA LEU A 34 -12.85 -12.20 11.83
C LEU A 34 -11.75 -12.89 11.02
N ASP A 35 -12.12 -13.92 10.26
CA ASP A 35 -11.25 -14.49 9.25
C ASP A 35 -10.98 -13.45 8.14
N PHE A 36 -9.79 -13.48 7.57
CA PHE A 36 -9.30 -12.43 6.65
C PHE A 36 -10.30 -12.14 5.52
N PHE A 37 -10.78 -13.18 4.81
CA PHE A 37 -11.69 -12.99 3.69
C PHE A 37 -13.11 -12.56 4.10
N ASP A 38 -13.55 -12.88 5.31
CA ASP A 38 -14.82 -12.42 5.86
C ASP A 38 -14.75 -10.94 6.28
N ALA A 39 -13.54 -10.47 6.63
CA ALA A 39 -13.30 -9.06 6.94
C ALA A 39 -13.20 -8.20 5.67
N VAL A 40 -12.44 -8.67 4.66
CA VAL A 40 -11.99 -7.81 3.54
C VAL A 40 -12.93 -7.77 2.33
N ILE A 41 -13.74 -8.80 2.06
CA ILE A 41 -14.62 -8.83 0.88
C ILE A 41 -15.92 -8.09 1.18
N GLY A 42 -16.20 -7.02 0.44
CA GLY A 42 -17.35 -6.14 0.65
C GLY A 42 -16.97 -4.75 1.20
N GLY A 43 -17.96 -3.99 1.67
CA GLY A 43 -17.77 -2.57 2.00
C GLY A 43 -17.08 -2.29 3.34
N ARG A 44 -17.05 -3.24 4.27
CA ARG A 44 -16.54 -3.03 5.64
C ARG A 44 -15.08 -2.55 5.68
N SER A 45 -14.26 -3.10 4.80
CA SER A 45 -12.81 -2.90 4.74
C SER A 45 -12.39 -1.68 3.92
N VAL A 46 -13.28 -1.16 3.08
CA VAL A 46 -12.96 -0.07 2.14
C VAL A 46 -12.57 1.21 2.90
N GLY A 47 -11.34 1.66 2.72
CA GLY A 47 -10.90 3.01 3.09
C GLY A 47 -11.17 4.03 1.99
N VAL A 48 -11.15 5.32 2.34
CA VAL A 48 -11.31 6.40 1.36
C VAL A 48 -10.17 6.36 0.34
N PRO A 49 -10.42 6.12 -0.97
CA PRO A 49 -9.33 5.93 -1.93
C PRO A 49 -8.53 7.23 -2.15
N GLY A 50 -7.20 7.15 -2.00
CA GLY A 50 -6.34 8.35 -2.01
C GLY A 50 -5.63 8.68 -3.32
N VAL A 51 -5.50 7.70 -4.21
CA VAL A 51 -4.68 7.81 -5.43
C VAL A 51 -5.12 8.97 -6.35
N PRO A 52 -6.43 9.21 -6.62
CA PRO A 52 -6.84 10.33 -7.47
C PRO A 52 -6.35 11.69 -6.95
N ARG A 53 -6.54 11.97 -5.65
CA ARG A 53 -6.04 13.22 -5.05
C ARG A 53 -4.52 13.29 -5.03
N LEU A 54 -3.83 12.16 -4.80
CA LEU A 54 -2.37 12.11 -4.79
C LEU A 54 -1.79 12.52 -6.14
N ILE A 55 -2.27 11.92 -7.23
CA ILE A 55 -1.75 12.19 -8.56
C ILE A 55 -2.04 13.64 -8.97
N GLU A 56 -3.24 14.17 -8.67
CA GLU A 56 -3.55 15.59 -8.91
C GLU A 56 -2.68 16.53 -8.06
N THR A 57 -2.46 16.23 -6.78
CA THR A 57 -1.61 17.03 -5.89
C THR A 57 -0.18 17.11 -6.42
N VAL A 58 0.38 15.99 -6.87
CA VAL A 58 1.73 15.95 -7.46
C VAL A 58 1.75 16.67 -8.81
N HIS A 59 0.73 16.47 -9.65
CA HIS A 59 0.61 17.12 -10.95
C HIS A 59 0.51 18.65 -10.82
N SER A 60 -0.30 19.16 -9.90
CA SER A 60 -0.44 20.61 -9.69
C SER A 60 0.87 21.30 -9.28
N ARG A 61 1.78 20.56 -8.64
CA ARG A 61 3.08 21.08 -8.18
C ARG A 61 4.21 20.89 -9.18
N PHE A 62 4.25 19.76 -9.88
CA PHE A 62 5.40 19.36 -10.71
C PHE A 62 5.04 19.03 -12.16
N GLY A 63 3.75 18.94 -12.48
CA GLY A 63 3.25 18.61 -13.80
C GLY A 63 3.48 19.74 -14.81
N LYS A 64 3.97 19.38 -16.00
CA LYS A 64 4.21 20.32 -17.12
C LYS A 64 3.21 20.17 -18.27
N ARG A 65 2.51 19.04 -18.35
CA ARG A 65 1.52 18.72 -19.40
C ARG A 65 0.11 18.98 -18.90
N PRO A 66 -0.84 19.38 -19.76
CA PRO A 66 -2.24 19.53 -19.36
C PRO A 66 -2.79 18.23 -18.74
N TRP A 67 -3.50 18.36 -17.61
CA TRP A 67 -4.04 17.23 -16.85
C TRP A 67 -4.84 16.26 -17.72
N ALA A 68 -5.83 16.77 -18.45
CA ALA A 68 -6.71 15.95 -19.28
C ALA A 68 -5.97 15.11 -20.33
N GLU A 69 -4.89 15.65 -20.93
CA GLU A 69 -4.09 14.94 -21.93
C GLU A 69 -3.37 13.71 -21.35
N LEU A 70 -3.10 13.70 -20.04
CA LEU A 70 -2.42 12.58 -19.37
C LEU A 70 -3.38 11.41 -19.09
N LEU A 71 -4.68 11.67 -18.95
CA LEU A 71 -5.68 10.64 -18.66
C LEU A 71 -6.29 10.03 -19.93
N GLU A 72 -6.37 10.79 -21.02
CA GLU A 72 -7.02 10.33 -22.25
C GLU A 72 -6.43 9.04 -22.83
N PRO A 73 -5.10 8.79 -22.85
CA PRO A 73 -4.56 7.54 -23.36
C PRO A 73 -5.08 6.31 -22.59
N ALA A 74 -5.25 6.43 -21.27
CA ALA A 74 -5.81 5.36 -20.45
C ALA A 74 -7.33 5.21 -20.68
N ALA A 75 -8.05 6.32 -20.87
CA ALA A 75 -9.48 6.29 -21.18
C ALA A 75 -9.75 5.61 -22.52
N ALA A 76 -8.99 5.98 -23.56
CA ALA A 76 -9.06 5.36 -24.88
C ALA A 76 -8.73 3.86 -24.82
N LEU A 77 -7.66 3.48 -24.10
CA LEU A 77 -7.30 2.05 -23.93
C LEU A 77 -8.40 1.26 -23.22
N ALA A 78 -9.02 1.84 -22.18
CA ALA A 78 -10.14 1.21 -21.48
C ALA A 78 -11.36 1.04 -22.41
N GLU A 79 -11.66 2.02 -23.26
CA GLU A 79 -12.78 1.98 -24.19
C GLU A 79 -12.57 1.00 -25.35
N THR A 80 -11.40 1.02 -25.99
CA THR A 80 -11.09 0.14 -27.13
C THR A 80 -10.74 -1.28 -26.67
N GLY A 81 -10.20 -1.39 -25.46
CA GLY A 81 -9.77 -2.61 -24.80
C GLY A 81 -8.30 -2.96 -25.01
N PHE A 82 -7.85 -3.91 -24.20
CA PHE A 82 -6.50 -4.47 -24.22
C PHE A 82 -6.55 -6.00 -24.08
N PRO A 83 -5.54 -6.74 -24.58
CA PRO A 83 -5.49 -8.19 -24.38
C PRO A 83 -5.22 -8.51 -22.91
N VAL A 84 -6.03 -9.40 -22.33
CA VAL A 84 -5.77 -9.98 -21.01
C VAL A 84 -4.40 -10.65 -21.02
N SER A 85 -3.54 -10.29 -20.07
CA SER A 85 -2.21 -10.89 -19.93
C SER A 85 -2.27 -12.22 -19.19
N GLU A 86 -1.24 -13.05 -19.36
CA GLU A 86 -1.05 -14.30 -18.60
C GLU A 86 -1.16 -14.08 -17.08
N ARG A 87 -0.51 -13.02 -16.57
CA ARG A 87 -0.56 -12.67 -15.16
C ARG A 87 -1.98 -12.32 -14.71
N MET A 88 -2.70 -11.53 -15.49
CA MET A 88 -4.07 -11.14 -15.14
C MET A 88 -5.00 -12.36 -15.12
N ALA A 89 -4.94 -13.22 -16.14
CA ALA A 89 -5.74 -14.45 -16.20
C ALA A 89 -5.45 -15.36 -15.00
N ALA A 90 -4.17 -15.55 -14.64
CA ALA A 90 -3.77 -16.32 -13.47
C ALA A 90 -4.32 -15.71 -12.17
N MET A 91 -4.21 -14.39 -11.99
CA MET A 91 -4.75 -13.71 -10.81
C MET A 91 -6.27 -13.85 -10.68
N ILE A 92 -7.03 -13.77 -11.79
CA ILE A 92 -8.49 -13.99 -11.76
C ILE A 92 -8.82 -15.44 -11.39
N ALA A 93 -8.08 -16.41 -11.92
CA ALA A 93 -8.28 -17.82 -11.59
C ALA A 93 -7.97 -18.13 -10.12
N ASP A 94 -6.94 -17.50 -9.55
CA ASP A 94 -6.50 -17.67 -8.16
C ASP A 94 -7.50 -17.12 -7.13
N GLU A 95 -8.49 -16.32 -7.54
CA GLU A 95 -9.53 -15.78 -6.65
C GLU A 95 -10.44 -16.86 -6.07
N GLY A 96 -10.43 -18.08 -6.60
CA GLY A 96 -11.12 -19.23 -6.01
C GLY A 96 -12.63 -19.01 -5.84
N GLY A 97 -13.24 -18.26 -6.77
CA GLY A 97 -14.68 -17.95 -6.76
C GLY A 97 -15.09 -16.86 -5.77
N ARG A 98 -14.16 -16.08 -5.22
CA ARG A 98 -14.48 -14.88 -4.41
C ARG A 98 -14.92 -13.72 -5.29
N LEU A 99 -14.11 -13.36 -6.28
CA LEU A 99 -14.39 -12.31 -7.24
C LEU A 99 -15.65 -12.57 -8.06
N ASP A 100 -15.96 -13.84 -8.31
CA ASP A 100 -17.13 -14.29 -9.08
C ASP A 100 -18.47 -14.13 -8.31
N ARG A 101 -18.42 -13.92 -6.99
CA ARG A 101 -19.62 -13.67 -6.18
C ARG A 101 -20.11 -12.22 -6.27
N GLU A 102 -19.24 -11.31 -6.67
CA GLU A 102 -19.56 -9.89 -6.84
C GLU A 102 -20.09 -9.65 -8.27
N PRO A 103 -21.37 -9.28 -8.46
CA PRO A 103 -21.99 -9.29 -9.79
C PRO A 103 -21.26 -8.43 -10.84
N ALA A 104 -20.81 -7.24 -10.45
CA ALA A 104 -20.08 -6.34 -11.35
C ALA A 104 -18.69 -6.90 -11.72
N ALA A 105 -17.99 -7.51 -10.75
CA ALA A 105 -16.70 -8.12 -11.00
C ALA A 105 -16.84 -9.41 -11.85
N ARG A 106 -17.86 -10.24 -11.60
CA ARG A 106 -18.21 -11.39 -12.45
C ARG A 106 -18.41 -10.96 -13.90
N ALA A 107 -19.22 -9.93 -14.12
CA ALA A 107 -19.53 -9.44 -15.46
C ALA A 107 -18.30 -8.91 -16.22
N TYR A 108 -17.26 -8.48 -15.50
CA TYR A 108 -16.06 -7.86 -16.08
C TYR A 108 -14.89 -8.84 -16.25
N PHE A 109 -14.69 -9.78 -15.32
CA PHE A 109 -13.51 -10.66 -15.29
C PHE A 109 -13.77 -12.10 -15.73
N PHE A 110 -15.03 -12.47 -16.01
CA PHE A 110 -15.43 -13.82 -16.37
C PHE A 110 -16.24 -13.84 -17.67
N ASP A 111 -16.17 -14.94 -18.40
CA ASP A 111 -16.96 -15.15 -19.59
C ASP A 111 -18.42 -15.54 -19.28
N ALA A 112 -19.23 -15.70 -20.34
CA ALA A 112 -20.64 -16.07 -20.20
C ALA A 112 -20.86 -17.47 -19.56
N ALA A 113 -19.87 -18.36 -19.62
CA ALA A 113 -19.90 -19.65 -18.95
C ALA A 113 -19.46 -19.58 -17.47
N GLY A 114 -18.98 -18.42 -17.03
CA GLY A 114 -18.44 -18.21 -15.69
C GLY A 114 -16.98 -18.63 -15.53
N ALA A 115 -16.26 -18.87 -16.62
CA ALA A 115 -14.83 -19.12 -16.56
C ALA A 115 -14.03 -17.80 -16.52
N PRO A 116 -12.89 -17.74 -15.81
CA PRO A 116 -11.96 -16.61 -15.88
C PRO A 116 -11.59 -16.28 -17.32
N LEU A 117 -11.45 -14.99 -17.65
CA LEU A 117 -11.02 -14.59 -18.99
C LEU A 117 -9.62 -15.14 -19.33
N SER A 118 -9.50 -15.77 -20.50
CA SER A 118 -8.25 -16.34 -21.00
C SER A 118 -7.28 -15.27 -21.51
N PRO A 119 -5.96 -15.53 -21.47
CA PRO A 119 -4.96 -14.67 -22.10
C PRO A 119 -5.28 -14.35 -23.57
N GLY A 120 -5.03 -13.11 -23.98
CA GLY A 120 -5.32 -12.61 -25.33
C GLY A 120 -6.77 -12.17 -25.55
N THR A 121 -7.71 -12.49 -24.65
CA THR A 121 -9.08 -11.98 -24.73
C THR A 121 -9.07 -10.45 -24.68
N THR A 122 -9.76 -9.77 -25.61
CA THR A 122 -9.85 -8.31 -25.57
C THR A 122 -10.82 -7.87 -24.47
N LEU A 123 -10.29 -7.31 -23.40
CA LEU A 123 -11.07 -6.79 -22.28
C LEU A 123 -11.30 -5.29 -22.45
N ARG A 124 -12.58 -4.87 -22.42
CA ARG A 124 -13.01 -3.47 -22.53
C ARG A 124 -13.67 -3.03 -21.23
N ASN A 125 -13.43 -1.78 -20.86
CA ASN A 125 -13.94 -1.15 -19.64
C ASN A 125 -14.48 0.26 -19.94
N PRO A 126 -15.62 0.36 -20.63
CA PRO A 126 -16.22 1.66 -20.95
C PRO A 126 -16.59 2.48 -19.69
N ASP A 127 -16.95 1.81 -18.59
CA ASP A 127 -17.23 2.48 -17.32
C ASP A 127 -15.98 3.17 -16.75
N TYR A 128 -14.81 2.51 -16.82
CA TYR A 128 -13.56 3.12 -16.40
C TYR A 128 -13.10 4.22 -17.35
N ALA A 129 -13.35 4.08 -18.66
CA ALA A 129 -13.11 5.16 -19.61
C ALA A 129 -13.94 6.41 -19.26
N ALA A 130 -15.22 6.22 -18.90
CA ALA A 130 -16.08 7.31 -18.43
C ALA A 130 -15.56 7.93 -17.12
N THR A 131 -15.13 7.11 -16.16
CA THR A 131 -14.48 7.58 -14.92
C THR A 131 -13.25 8.43 -15.22
N LEU A 132 -12.33 7.97 -16.07
CA LEU A 132 -11.13 8.71 -16.44
C LEU A 132 -11.45 10.03 -17.12
N ARG A 133 -12.49 10.09 -17.96
CA ARG A 133 -12.94 11.33 -18.60
C ARG A 133 -13.61 12.31 -17.63
N LEU A 134 -14.33 11.81 -16.63
CA LEU A 134 -14.83 12.63 -15.52
C LEU A 134 -13.67 13.28 -14.75
N LEU A 135 -12.64 12.50 -14.42
CA LEU A 135 -11.43 13.02 -13.77
C LEU A 135 -10.65 13.99 -14.66
N ALA A 136 -10.60 13.73 -15.97
CA ALA A 136 -9.94 14.62 -16.92
C ALA A 136 -10.59 16.01 -16.98
N GLY A 137 -11.93 16.06 -16.89
CA GLY A 137 -12.70 17.31 -16.94
C GLY A 137 -12.87 18.01 -15.58
N GLY A 138 -13.01 17.25 -14.50
CA GLY A 138 -13.34 17.77 -13.16
C GLY A 138 -12.22 17.66 -12.13
N GLY A 139 -11.02 17.23 -12.53
CA GLY A 139 -9.92 16.97 -11.60
C GLY A 139 -10.25 15.81 -10.65
N ALA A 140 -9.51 15.72 -9.54
CA ALA A 140 -9.78 14.74 -8.51
C ALA A 140 -11.10 15.01 -7.76
N ASP A 141 -11.59 16.25 -7.73
CA ASP A 141 -12.86 16.61 -7.10
C ASP A 141 -14.04 15.79 -7.65
N ALA A 142 -14.02 15.46 -8.96
CA ALA A 142 -15.03 14.59 -9.56
C ALA A 142 -15.08 13.16 -8.98
N PHE A 143 -14.02 12.72 -8.29
CA PHE A 143 -13.96 11.45 -7.56
C PHE A 143 -14.56 11.55 -6.16
N TYR A 144 -14.31 12.66 -5.46
CA TYR A 144 -14.63 12.85 -4.04
C TYR A 144 -15.97 13.54 -3.81
N ASP A 145 -16.54 14.15 -4.85
CA ASP A 145 -17.88 14.70 -4.87
C ASP A 145 -18.67 14.24 -6.11
N GLY A 146 -20.00 14.33 -6.03
CA GLY A 146 -20.89 14.00 -7.13
C GLY A 146 -21.05 12.49 -7.40
N PRO A 147 -21.31 12.09 -8.67
CA PRO A 147 -21.78 10.74 -8.99
C PRO A 147 -20.81 9.61 -8.63
N LEU A 148 -19.49 9.82 -8.74
CA LEU A 148 -18.51 8.78 -8.37
C LEU A 148 -18.51 8.55 -6.86
N ALA A 149 -18.47 9.62 -6.07
CA ALA A 149 -18.54 9.52 -4.61
C ALA A 149 -19.85 8.84 -4.16
N GLU A 150 -20.98 9.20 -4.77
CA GLU A 150 -22.28 8.58 -4.49
C GLU A 150 -22.29 7.09 -4.83
N ALA A 151 -21.73 6.69 -5.98
CA ALA A 151 -21.63 5.30 -6.38
C ALA A 151 -20.75 4.47 -5.44
N ILE A 152 -19.59 5.02 -5.01
CA ILE A 152 -18.69 4.37 -4.06
C ILE A 152 -19.41 4.16 -2.72
N VAL A 153 -20.02 5.21 -2.17
CA VAL A 153 -20.73 5.14 -0.89
C VAL A 153 -21.91 4.15 -0.95
N ALA A 154 -22.66 4.15 -2.06
CA ALA A 154 -23.76 3.21 -2.26
C ALA A 154 -23.28 1.76 -2.32
N ALA A 155 -22.20 1.47 -3.04
CA ALA A 155 -21.63 0.13 -3.11
C ALA A 155 -21.10 -0.35 -1.74
N VAL A 156 -20.39 0.53 -1.02
CA VAL A 156 -19.84 0.20 0.30
C VAL A 156 -20.93 -0.07 1.33
N ARG A 157 -21.92 0.83 1.45
CA ARG A 157 -22.98 0.69 2.47
C ARG A 157 -24.04 -0.34 2.09
N GLY A 158 -24.25 -0.55 0.79
CA GLY A 158 -25.28 -1.42 0.25
C GLY A 158 -24.87 -2.88 0.09
N HIS A 159 -23.61 -3.24 0.37
CA HIS A 159 -23.15 -4.62 0.26
C HIS A 159 -23.97 -5.55 1.17
N PRO A 160 -24.58 -6.63 0.66
CA PRO A 160 -25.67 -7.35 1.33
C PRO A 160 -25.25 -8.12 2.59
N THR A 161 -23.99 -8.56 2.67
CA THR A 161 -23.51 -9.43 3.77
C THR A 161 -22.37 -8.80 4.58
N ASN A 162 -21.68 -7.82 4.01
CA ASN A 162 -20.53 -7.15 4.63
C ASN A 162 -20.54 -5.64 4.34
N PRO A 163 -21.56 -4.89 4.79
CA PRO A 163 -21.66 -3.45 4.54
C PRO A 163 -20.59 -2.68 5.31
N GLY A 164 -20.11 -1.59 4.72
CA GLY A 164 -19.34 -0.56 5.39
C GLY A 164 -20.18 0.61 5.85
N VAL A 165 -19.52 1.56 6.52
CA VAL A 165 -20.08 2.81 7.06
C VAL A 165 -19.48 4.05 6.41
N LEU A 166 -18.76 3.91 5.29
CA LEU A 166 -18.22 5.03 4.50
C LEU A 166 -19.33 6.04 4.17
N SER A 167 -19.02 7.31 4.33
CA SER A 167 -19.94 8.43 4.12
C SER A 167 -19.44 9.38 3.03
N ARG A 168 -20.31 10.28 2.57
CA ARG A 168 -19.90 11.33 1.62
C ARG A 168 -18.98 12.33 2.30
N GLU A 169 -19.17 12.55 3.60
CA GLU A 169 -18.33 13.39 4.43
C GLU A 169 -16.91 12.83 4.52
N ASP A 170 -16.76 11.50 4.62
CA ASP A 170 -15.44 10.84 4.56
C ASP A 170 -14.74 11.10 3.22
N MET A 171 -15.47 10.95 2.11
CA MET A 171 -14.94 11.21 0.76
C MET A 171 -14.52 12.67 0.61
N ALA A 172 -15.37 13.62 1.01
CA ALA A 172 -15.14 15.05 0.87
C ALA A 172 -14.01 15.57 1.79
N ALA A 173 -13.81 14.94 2.95
CA ALA A 173 -12.77 15.35 3.91
C ALA A 173 -11.38 14.82 3.56
N TYR A 174 -11.25 13.94 2.57
CA TYR A 174 -9.98 13.31 2.23
C TYR A 174 -8.95 14.33 1.73
N THR A 175 -7.73 14.24 2.29
CA THR A 175 -6.60 15.07 1.88
C THR A 175 -5.32 14.24 1.83
N VAL A 176 -4.45 14.60 0.89
CA VAL A 176 -3.10 14.05 0.79
C VAL A 176 -2.18 14.82 1.72
N LYS A 177 -1.27 14.10 2.38
CA LYS A 177 -0.34 14.69 3.35
C LYS A 177 1.07 14.67 2.79
N GLU A 178 1.75 15.81 2.79
CA GLU A 178 3.20 15.83 2.61
C GLU A 178 3.85 15.35 3.91
N ARG A 179 4.75 14.37 3.82
CA ARG A 179 5.42 13.79 4.99
C ARG A 179 6.93 13.89 4.85
N PRO A 180 7.67 14.02 5.97
CA PRO A 180 9.12 13.89 5.92
C PRO A 180 9.50 12.48 5.46
N ALA A 181 10.48 12.41 4.55
CA ALA A 181 11.09 11.13 4.20
C ALA A 181 11.82 10.56 5.42
N VAL A 182 11.83 9.24 5.54
CA VAL A 182 12.73 8.54 6.45
C VAL A 182 13.95 8.10 5.64
N CYS A 183 15.13 8.51 6.08
CA CYS A 183 16.40 8.17 5.46
C CYS A 183 17.31 7.48 6.46
N ALA A 184 18.01 6.44 6.01
CA ALA A 184 19.03 5.75 6.78
C ALA A 184 20.36 5.75 6.01
N PRO A 185 21.49 6.12 6.63
CA PRO A 185 22.77 6.07 5.98
C PRO A 185 23.21 4.62 5.81
N TYR A 186 23.80 4.31 4.65
CA TYR A 186 24.39 3.00 4.39
C TYR A 186 25.58 3.14 3.44
N ARG A 187 26.79 2.90 3.98
CA ARG A 187 28.05 2.84 3.19
C ARG A 187 28.28 4.06 2.27
N GLY A 188 27.99 5.25 2.77
CA GLY A 188 28.20 6.52 2.04
C GLY A 188 27.00 6.98 1.20
N PHE A 189 25.86 6.27 1.25
CA PHE A 189 24.61 6.68 0.64
C PHE A 189 23.53 6.93 1.69
N ASP A 190 22.53 7.75 1.36
CA ASP A 190 21.27 7.82 2.10
C ASP A 190 20.21 6.98 1.40
N VAL A 191 19.65 6.01 2.10
CA VAL A 191 18.54 5.19 1.61
C VAL A 191 17.25 5.75 2.19
N CYS A 192 16.48 6.42 1.34
CA CYS A 192 15.28 7.15 1.74
C CYS A 192 13.99 6.50 1.23
N GLY A 193 12.91 6.66 1.99
CA GLY A 193 11.56 6.27 1.57
C GLY A 193 10.47 6.94 2.41
N MET A 194 9.23 6.46 2.26
CA MET A 194 8.08 6.96 3.00
C MET A 194 8.25 6.75 4.51
N GLY A 195 7.98 7.80 5.29
CA GLY A 195 7.76 7.68 6.73
C GLY A 195 6.40 7.11 7.10
N PRO A 196 6.08 7.06 8.41
CA PRO A 196 4.76 6.65 8.92
C PRO A 196 3.63 7.42 8.21
N PRO A 197 2.49 6.77 7.89
CA PRO A 197 2.04 5.45 8.36
C PRO A 197 2.73 4.26 7.69
N SER A 198 3.60 4.48 6.69
CA SER A 198 4.39 3.40 6.11
C SER A 198 5.52 2.95 7.04
N SER A 199 5.76 1.65 7.08
CA SER A 199 6.88 1.04 7.81
C SER A 199 8.12 0.78 6.97
N GLY A 200 8.03 0.93 5.64
CA GLY A 200 9.04 0.42 4.72
C GLY A 200 10.44 1.00 4.97
N ALA A 201 10.55 2.33 5.00
CA ALA A 201 11.85 2.98 5.17
C ALA A 201 12.45 2.77 6.57
N ILE A 202 11.61 2.67 7.62
CA ILE A 202 12.07 2.34 8.97
C ILE A 202 12.65 0.93 8.99
N ALA A 203 11.90 -0.08 8.51
CA ALA A 203 12.36 -1.47 8.51
C ALA A 203 13.62 -1.66 7.67
N ILE A 204 13.68 -1.07 6.47
CA ILE A 204 14.88 -1.10 5.62
C ILE A 204 16.06 -0.40 6.31
N GLY A 205 15.85 0.77 6.91
CA GLY A 205 16.88 1.49 7.65
C GLY A 205 17.43 0.67 8.82
N GLN A 206 16.55 -0.02 9.55
CA GLN A 206 16.95 -0.93 10.63
C GLN A 206 17.78 -2.11 10.11
N ILE A 207 17.34 -2.76 9.02
CA ILE A 207 18.07 -3.86 8.40
C ILE A 207 19.46 -3.38 7.97
N LEU A 208 19.54 -2.27 7.22
CA LEU A 208 20.79 -1.72 6.72
C LEU A 208 21.75 -1.36 7.85
N GLY A 209 21.26 -0.70 8.90
CA GLY A 209 22.09 -0.37 10.07
C GLY A 209 22.55 -1.59 10.86
N MET A 210 21.73 -2.65 10.95
CA MET A 210 22.12 -3.89 11.61
C MET A 210 23.18 -4.67 10.81
N VAL A 211 23.09 -4.67 9.47
CA VAL A 211 24.01 -5.44 8.62
C VAL A 211 25.29 -4.67 8.24
N GLU A 212 25.33 -3.35 8.43
CA GLU A 212 26.48 -2.50 8.07
C GLU A 212 27.83 -3.05 8.59
N PRO A 213 27.97 -3.51 9.85
CA PRO A 213 29.26 -3.98 10.37
C PRO A 213 29.74 -5.32 9.78
N PHE A 214 28.91 -6.00 8.98
CA PHE A 214 29.24 -7.30 8.40
C PHE A 214 29.90 -7.17 7.03
N PRO A 215 30.88 -8.02 6.68
CA PRO A 215 31.61 -7.94 5.41
C PRO A 215 30.83 -8.56 4.24
N LEU A 216 29.56 -8.18 4.06
CA LEU A 216 28.65 -8.79 3.07
C LEU A 216 29.21 -8.76 1.63
N ARG A 217 29.92 -7.70 1.25
CA ARG A 217 30.58 -7.60 -0.05
C ARG A 217 31.63 -8.70 -0.27
N GLY A 218 32.36 -9.07 0.78
CA GLY A 218 33.38 -10.11 0.73
C GLY A 218 32.79 -11.53 0.74
N LEU A 219 31.60 -11.71 1.31
CA LEU A 219 30.85 -12.97 1.28
C LEU A 219 30.21 -13.21 -0.10
N GLY A 220 29.58 -12.18 -0.67
CA GLY A 220 28.90 -12.27 -1.96
C GLY A 220 27.44 -12.75 -1.85
N PRO A 221 26.68 -12.70 -2.97
CA PRO A 221 25.24 -12.93 -2.98
C PRO A 221 24.83 -14.40 -2.80
N ASP A 222 25.72 -15.36 -3.01
CA ASP A 222 25.41 -16.79 -2.92
C ASP A 222 25.86 -17.42 -1.59
N ASP A 223 26.48 -16.63 -0.71
CA ASP A 223 27.02 -17.12 0.55
C ASP A 223 25.92 -17.30 1.61
N PRO A 224 25.77 -18.48 2.22
CA PRO A 224 24.72 -18.74 3.20
C PRO A 224 24.87 -17.90 4.48
N VAL A 225 26.08 -17.47 4.84
CA VAL A 225 26.32 -16.55 5.96
C VAL A 225 25.78 -15.16 5.63
N ALA A 226 25.90 -14.69 4.38
CA ALA A 226 25.32 -13.42 3.96
C ALA A 226 23.79 -13.44 4.07
N TRP A 227 23.15 -14.49 3.56
CA TRP A 227 21.70 -14.68 3.68
C TRP A 227 21.23 -14.83 5.13
N ARG A 228 21.98 -15.53 5.98
CA ARG A 228 21.68 -15.62 7.41
C ARG A 228 21.70 -14.23 8.06
N VAL A 229 22.75 -13.43 7.82
CA VAL A 229 22.86 -12.08 8.40
C VAL A 229 21.69 -11.20 7.97
N ILE A 230 21.36 -11.20 6.68
CA ILE A 230 20.22 -10.44 6.13
C ILE A 230 18.89 -10.94 6.71
N GLY A 231 18.72 -12.26 6.81
CA GLY A 231 17.52 -12.89 7.34
C GLY A 231 17.30 -12.59 8.83
N ASP A 232 18.34 -12.73 9.66
CA ASP A 232 18.27 -12.44 11.10
C ASP A 232 17.99 -10.95 11.34
N ALA A 233 18.66 -10.04 10.59
CA ALA A 233 18.39 -8.60 10.67
C ALA A 233 16.95 -8.27 10.23
N THR A 234 16.46 -8.88 9.15
CA THR A 234 15.07 -8.73 8.69
C THR A 234 14.08 -9.14 9.76
N ARG A 235 14.28 -10.32 10.38
CA ARG A 235 13.40 -10.83 11.45
C ARG A 235 13.34 -9.87 12.65
N LEU A 236 14.47 -9.30 13.05
CA LEU A 236 14.54 -8.32 14.14
C LEU A 236 13.86 -6.99 13.79
N ALA A 237 14.01 -6.52 12.55
CA ALA A 237 13.35 -5.30 12.07
C ALA A 237 11.83 -5.48 11.94
N PHE A 238 11.37 -6.66 11.51
CA PHE A 238 9.94 -6.97 11.44
C PHE A 238 9.32 -7.08 12.83
N ALA A 239 10.02 -7.63 13.81
CA ALA A 239 9.56 -7.63 15.20
C ALA A 239 9.37 -6.19 15.75
N ASP A 240 10.29 -5.27 15.43
CA ASP A 240 10.14 -3.86 15.80
C ASP A 240 9.00 -3.19 15.02
N ARG A 241 8.88 -3.46 13.72
CA ARG A 241 7.80 -2.95 12.85
C ARG A 241 6.43 -3.31 13.43
N GLU A 242 6.21 -4.59 13.72
CA GLU A 242 4.93 -5.11 14.23
C GLU A 242 4.57 -4.53 15.59
N ARG A 243 5.58 -4.16 16.38
CA ARG A 243 5.40 -3.60 17.73
C ARG A 243 5.12 -2.10 17.73
N TYR A 244 5.80 -1.35 16.87
CA TYR A 244 5.94 0.10 17.04
C TYR A 244 5.38 0.95 15.92
N VAL A 245 5.37 0.45 14.68
CA VAL A 245 5.07 1.30 13.53
C VAL A 245 3.57 1.31 13.24
N ALA A 246 2.97 2.50 13.35
CA ALA A 246 1.56 2.76 13.10
C ALA A 246 1.39 4.15 12.47
N ASP A 247 0.14 4.62 12.33
CA ASP A 247 -0.14 5.99 11.91
C ASP A 247 0.33 7.00 12.96
N ALA A 248 1.33 7.80 12.59
CA ALA A 248 1.95 8.80 13.45
C ALA A 248 1.03 9.97 13.81
N ASP A 249 -0.09 10.13 13.11
CA ASP A 249 -1.09 11.14 13.42
C ASP A 249 -1.92 10.74 14.67
N PHE A 250 -1.89 9.46 15.05
CA PHE A 250 -2.63 8.92 16.20
C PHE A 250 -1.72 8.32 17.28
N VAL A 251 -0.63 7.64 16.87
CA VAL A 251 0.29 6.93 17.76
C VAL A 251 1.70 7.46 17.56
N ARG A 252 2.34 7.92 18.64
CA ARG A 252 3.74 8.35 18.56
C ARG A 252 4.64 7.11 18.44
N LEU A 253 5.60 7.15 17.51
CA LEU A 253 6.61 6.09 17.33
C LEU A 253 7.85 6.37 18.17
N PRO A 254 8.56 5.34 18.66
CA PRO A 254 9.83 5.51 19.35
C PRO A 254 10.90 6.22 18.52
N ALA A 255 11.42 7.32 19.07
CA ALA A 255 12.46 8.12 18.43
C ALA A 255 13.77 7.34 18.21
N GLY A 256 14.01 6.27 18.98
CA GLY A 256 15.23 5.47 18.92
C GLY A 256 15.26 4.37 17.86
N LEU A 257 14.21 4.16 17.06
CA LEU A 257 14.14 3.00 16.13
C LEU A 257 15.28 2.96 15.10
N LEU A 258 15.79 4.13 14.69
CA LEU A 258 16.92 4.28 13.77
C LEU A 258 18.16 4.88 14.45
N ASP A 259 18.19 4.93 15.78
CA ASP A 259 19.36 5.43 16.50
C ASP A 259 20.55 4.45 16.36
N ASN A 260 21.74 5.00 16.15
CA ASN A 260 22.95 4.21 15.93
C ASN A 260 23.32 3.32 17.12
N ALA A 261 23.10 3.76 18.36
CA ALA A 261 23.38 2.92 19.53
C ALA A 261 22.37 1.77 19.65
N TYR A 262 21.09 2.05 19.37
CA TYR A 262 20.06 1.02 19.29
C TYR A 262 20.37 -0.02 18.20
N LEU A 263 20.66 0.42 16.98
CA LEU A 263 20.97 -0.47 15.85
C LEU A 263 22.23 -1.31 16.10
N ARG A 264 23.26 -0.77 16.78
CA ARG A 264 24.42 -1.56 17.21
C ARG A 264 24.05 -2.64 18.23
N ALA A 265 23.19 -2.32 19.20
CA ALA A 265 22.72 -3.30 20.18
C ALA A 265 21.92 -4.43 19.50
N ARG A 266 21.06 -4.09 18.53
CA ARG A 266 20.32 -5.08 17.72
C ARG A 266 21.26 -5.90 16.83
N SER A 267 22.23 -5.26 16.17
CA SER A 267 23.27 -5.92 15.36
C SER A 267 24.09 -6.96 16.15
N ALA A 268 24.33 -6.71 17.44
CA ALA A 268 25.03 -7.67 18.30
C ALA A 268 24.30 -9.02 18.42
N LEU A 269 22.97 -9.05 18.32
CA LEU A 269 22.17 -10.28 18.32
C LEU A 269 22.40 -11.13 17.05
N VAL A 270 22.72 -10.47 15.92
CA VAL A 270 23.00 -11.11 14.61
C VAL A 270 24.42 -11.69 14.55
N ARG A 271 25.34 -11.24 15.41
CA ARG A 271 26.74 -11.68 15.46
C ARG A 271 26.86 -13.07 16.09
N ARG A 272 26.51 -14.09 15.30
CA ARG A 272 26.43 -15.49 15.71
C ARG A 272 26.93 -16.43 14.60
N PRO A 273 27.37 -17.65 14.95
CA PRO A 273 27.74 -18.66 13.95
C PRO A 273 26.51 -19.32 13.29
N THR A 274 25.34 -19.26 13.93
CA THR A 274 24.09 -19.87 13.46
C THR A 274 22.96 -18.84 13.44
N ALA A 275 21.87 -19.17 12.75
CA ALA A 275 20.67 -18.32 12.67
C ALA A 275 20.11 -18.01 14.07
N LEU A 276 19.47 -16.84 14.19
CA LEU A 276 18.81 -16.44 15.43
C LEU A 276 17.66 -17.41 15.72
N PRO A 277 17.62 -18.04 16.91
CA PRO A 277 16.56 -18.97 17.21
C PRO A 277 15.23 -18.23 17.35
N PRO A 278 14.08 -18.84 16.99
CA PRO A 278 12.78 -18.17 16.96
C PRO A 278 12.41 -17.41 18.23
N GLU A 279 12.70 -17.96 19.41
CA GLU A 279 12.42 -17.36 20.71
C GLU A 279 13.22 -16.09 21.00
N ALA A 280 14.30 -15.84 20.26
CA ALA A 280 15.11 -14.63 20.37
C ALA A 280 14.68 -13.54 19.38
N VAL A 281 13.73 -13.83 18.48
CA VAL A 281 13.14 -12.83 17.59
C VAL A 281 12.03 -12.09 18.34
N ALA A 282 12.42 -11.01 19.00
CA ALA A 282 11.52 -10.12 19.70
C ALA A 282 11.81 -8.66 19.34
N ALA A 283 10.80 -7.81 19.48
CA ALA A 283 10.98 -6.37 19.40
C ALA A 283 12.02 -5.93 20.44
N GLY A 284 12.91 -5.02 20.06
CA GLY A 284 13.82 -4.40 21.01
C GLY A 284 13.15 -3.27 21.79
N GLU A 285 13.89 -2.64 22.67
CA GLU A 285 13.43 -1.53 23.51
C GLU A 285 14.16 -0.24 23.09
N PRO A 286 13.77 0.40 21.97
CA PRO A 286 14.35 1.68 21.58
C PRO A 286 14.04 2.76 22.62
N PHE A 287 14.85 3.83 22.67
CA PHE A 287 14.58 4.94 23.58
C PHE A 287 13.16 5.47 23.38
N TRP A 288 12.46 5.65 24.50
CA TRP A 288 11.07 6.03 24.53
C TRP A 288 10.75 6.88 25.76
N ASP A 289 9.93 7.92 25.57
CA ASP A 289 9.62 8.93 26.60
C ASP A 289 8.24 8.73 27.26
N LYS A 290 7.55 7.61 27.00
CA LYS A 290 6.18 7.36 27.48
C LYS A 290 5.96 5.90 27.87
N ALA A 291 5.03 5.60 28.78
CA ALA A 291 4.56 4.22 28.97
C ALA A 291 3.27 4.01 28.18
N GLU A 292 3.19 2.96 27.37
CA GLU A 292 2.00 2.64 26.57
C GLU A 292 1.76 1.13 26.52
N LEU A 293 0.49 0.73 26.61
CA LEU A 293 0.08 -0.61 26.26
C LEU A 293 0.04 -0.71 24.74
N ARG A 294 0.76 -1.69 24.21
CA ARG A 294 0.80 -1.99 22.78
C ARG A 294 0.50 -3.46 22.57
N LEU A 295 -0.09 -3.76 21.43
CA LEU A 295 -0.28 -5.11 20.94
C LEU A 295 0.59 -5.26 19.69
N ASP A 296 1.13 -6.46 19.51
CA ASP A 296 1.90 -6.75 18.32
C ASP A 296 0.94 -6.92 17.14
N GLY A 297 1.26 -6.25 16.04
CA GLY A 297 0.50 -6.38 14.81
C GLY A 297 0.52 -7.82 14.30
N ARG A 298 -0.60 -8.25 13.71
CA ARG A 298 -0.68 -9.52 12.98
C ARG A 298 -0.87 -9.16 11.51
N SER A 299 0.20 -9.18 10.73
CA SER A 299 0.16 -8.86 9.30
C SER A 299 0.31 -10.14 8.48
N ALA A 300 -0.68 -10.42 7.63
CA ALA A 300 -0.52 -11.41 6.59
C ALA A 300 0.32 -10.79 5.46
N GLU A 301 1.47 -11.39 5.14
CA GLU A 301 2.31 -10.93 4.03
C GLU A 301 1.79 -11.56 2.73
N ILE A 302 0.87 -10.86 2.05
CA ILE A 302 0.24 -11.29 0.80
C ILE A 302 0.81 -10.44 -0.35
N PRO A 303 1.43 -11.05 -1.38
CA PRO A 303 1.92 -10.31 -2.53
C PRO A 303 0.79 -9.58 -3.26
N ALA A 304 0.94 -8.26 -3.40
CA ALA A 304 0.05 -7.39 -4.16
C ALA A 304 0.87 -6.17 -4.63
N THR A 305 0.20 -5.12 -5.11
CA THR A 305 0.80 -3.80 -5.36
C THR A 305 1.53 -3.65 -6.71
N SER A 306 1.50 -2.43 -7.24
CA SER A 306 2.29 -1.98 -8.38
C SER A 306 3.30 -0.90 -7.95
N HIS A 307 4.48 -0.91 -8.57
CA HIS A 307 5.52 0.10 -8.34
C HIS A 307 6.00 0.65 -9.67
N VAL A 308 6.24 1.97 -9.72
CA VAL A 308 6.80 2.65 -10.88
C VAL A 308 7.92 3.58 -10.44
N THR A 309 9.03 3.54 -11.18
CA THR A 309 10.17 4.44 -11.02
C THR A 309 10.43 5.13 -12.34
N ILE A 310 10.53 6.47 -12.31
CA ILE A 310 10.76 7.30 -13.48
C ILE A 310 11.90 8.27 -13.16
N VAL A 311 12.86 8.40 -14.06
CA VAL A 311 13.88 9.46 -14.06
C VAL A 311 13.77 10.19 -15.39
N ASP A 312 13.61 11.51 -15.35
CA ASP A 312 13.52 12.33 -16.56
C ASP A 312 14.89 12.84 -17.03
N GLY A 313 14.91 13.53 -18.18
CA GLY A 313 16.14 14.10 -18.74
C GLY A 313 16.71 15.30 -17.97
N GLU A 314 15.95 15.87 -17.03
CA GLU A 314 16.39 16.94 -16.13
C GLU A 314 16.96 16.37 -14.81
N GLY A 315 16.89 15.05 -14.62
CA GLY A 315 17.36 14.35 -13.43
C GLY A 315 16.33 14.23 -12.31
N ASN A 316 15.09 14.70 -12.52
CA ASN A 316 14.03 14.50 -11.54
C ASN A 316 13.70 13.02 -11.46
N ALA A 317 13.46 12.53 -10.25
CA ALA A 317 13.14 11.14 -10.01
C ALA A 317 11.86 10.97 -9.17
N VAL A 318 11.01 10.05 -9.59
CA VAL A 318 9.82 9.60 -8.84
C VAL A 318 9.92 8.10 -8.62
N ALA A 319 9.61 7.67 -7.40
CA ALA A 319 9.36 6.28 -7.04
C ALA A 319 7.98 6.23 -6.37
N MET A 320 7.01 5.60 -7.02
CA MET A 320 5.63 5.53 -6.56
C MET A 320 5.20 4.08 -6.41
N THR A 321 4.75 3.74 -5.21
CA THR A 321 4.10 2.46 -4.90
C THR A 321 2.61 2.71 -4.72
N THR A 322 1.76 1.99 -5.44
CA THR A 322 0.30 2.11 -5.37
C THR A 322 -0.36 0.75 -5.25
N SER A 323 -1.37 0.65 -4.38
CA SER A 323 -2.05 -0.61 -4.08
C SER A 323 -3.54 -0.40 -3.82
N VAL A 324 -4.28 -1.51 -3.79
CA VAL A 324 -5.64 -1.63 -3.24
C VAL A 324 -5.65 -2.59 -2.04
N GLU A 325 -4.52 -2.68 -1.33
CA GLU A 325 -4.16 -3.69 -0.32
C GLU A 325 -3.83 -5.04 -0.94
N ASN A 326 -4.78 -5.97 -1.05
CA ASN A 326 -4.57 -7.28 -1.65
C ASN A 326 -5.00 -7.29 -3.13
N ALA A 327 -4.71 -8.38 -3.84
CA ALA A 327 -5.22 -8.54 -5.20
C ALA A 327 -6.75 -8.39 -5.24
N PHE A 328 -7.25 -7.53 -6.11
CA PHE A 328 -8.67 -7.18 -6.26
C PHE A 328 -9.37 -6.48 -5.08
N GLY A 329 -8.64 -6.09 -4.03
CA GLY A 329 -9.17 -5.23 -2.97
C GLY A 329 -10.39 -5.83 -2.26
N SER A 330 -11.46 -5.06 -2.12
CA SER A 330 -12.72 -5.55 -1.54
C SER A 330 -13.57 -6.40 -2.49
N ARG A 331 -13.11 -6.62 -3.73
CA ARG A 331 -13.83 -7.23 -4.87
C ARG A 331 -15.01 -6.40 -5.39
N LEU A 332 -15.32 -5.27 -4.74
CA LEU A 332 -16.34 -4.33 -5.21
C LEU A 332 -15.82 -3.58 -6.44
N LEU A 333 -16.39 -3.88 -7.61
CA LEU A 333 -16.17 -3.13 -8.84
C LEU A 333 -17.24 -2.04 -8.98
N VAL A 334 -16.82 -0.78 -8.98
CA VAL A 334 -17.68 0.42 -9.04
C VAL A 334 -17.16 1.35 -10.13
N ALA A 335 -18.04 1.80 -11.03
CA ALA A 335 -17.69 2.73 -12.11
C ALA A 335 -16.40 2.31 -12.88
N GLY A 336 -16.24 1.01 -13.10
CA GLY A 336 -15.12 0.42 -13.83
C GLY A 336 -13.82 0.21 -13.05
N PHE A 337 -13.76 0.50 -11.75
CA PHE A 337 -12.57 0.26 -10.92
C PHE A 337 -12.88 -0.53 -9.65
N LEU A 338 -11.88 -1.21 -9.10
CA LEU A 338 -12.00 -1.96 -7.85
C LEU A 338 -11.75 -1.03 -6.66
N LEU A 339 -12.53 -1.23 -5.60
CA LEU A 339 -12.28 -0.57 -4.31
C LEU A 339 -11.23 -1.35 -3.50
N ASN A 340 -10.44 -0.62 -2.71
CA ASN A 340 -9.46 -1.19 -1.76
C ASN A 340 -10.13 -1.95 -0.61
N ASN A 341 -9.32 -2.52 0.29
CA ASN A 341 -9.75 -3.16 1.54
C ASN A 341 -8.72 -2.98 2.66
#